data_AF-A0A0F9FVB8-F1
#
_entry.id   AF-A0A0F9FVB8-F1
#
_cell.length_a   1.000
_cell.length_b   1.000
_cell.length_c   1.000
_cell.angle_alpha   90.00
_cell.angle_beta   90.00
_cell.angle_gamma   90.00
#
_symmetry.space_group_name_H-M   'P 1'
#
loop_
_entity.id
_entity.type
_entity.pdbx_description
1 polymer ?
#
loop_
_entity_poly.entity_id
_entity_poly.type
_entity_poly.pdbx_seq_one_letter_code
_entity_poly.pdbx_strand_id
1 'polypeptide(L)'
;MASITTNIPECSLGDCTMPVLPKRKYCSDECRKNSARRRYRKGESKTLHDPTVEERVEKEGERLRQNELKRTLTQLGRNAAKREQYVDAIKSVLDPFEPSEVFPLPPFSDDPTEVDWAVCLSDWHVGQYTAIETTDGMYEQTVAVTRLQVDKLLSALTYIFHESQGKRVRRLWIPILGDIVEGDSMRPAQLREIEIPVVKQTVEGADLLAYFIRSVSQLPGLEEVYVDIIGGNHDRTTTKPGNAGLGETDYVDTYAWLIGEMLKRAFSNDDRIEINNHESFFGVRKFGGLRHAFEHGASIRGGGGSYGGIPFYGIVNAAQKYESMLE
;
A
#
# COMPACT_ATOMS: atom_id res chain seq x y z
N MET A 1 -16.21 33.85 -62.66
CA MET A 1 -17.55 34.33 -62.31
C MET A 1 -18.52 33.17 -62.43
N ALA A 2 -18.95 32.59 -61.31
CA ALA A 2 -20.02 31.58 -61.28
C ALA A 2 -21.19 32.17 -60.48
N SER A 3 -22.31 32.36 -61.16
CA SER A 3 -23.55 32.91 -60.62
C SER A 3 -24.19 31.89 -59.67
N ILE A 4 -24.28 32.24 -58.38
CA ILE A 4 -25.03 31.45 -57.40
C ILE A 4 -26.52 31.77 -57.58
N THR A 5 -27.25 30.91 -58.28
CA THR A 5 -28.71 30.88 -58.24
C THR A 5 -29.14 30.27 -56.92
N THR A 6 -29.47 31.10 -55.94
CA THR A 6 -30.10 30.64 -54.70
C THR A 6 -31.53 30.17 -54.98
N ASN A 7 -31.75 28.86 -55.00
CA ASN A 7 -33.08 28.24 -55.00
C ASN A 7 -33.77 28.59 -53.67
N ILE A 8 -34.71 29.53 -53.70
CA ILE A 8 -35.52 29.86 -52.53
C ILE A 8 -36.62 28.80 -52.41
N PRO A 9 -36.76 28.10 -51.28
CA PRO A 9 -37.79 27.07 -51.12
C PRO A 9 -39.19 27.69 -51.20
N GLU A 10 -39.99 27.21 -52.14
CA GLU A 10 -41.37 27.63 -52.35
C GLU A 10 -42.31 27.01 -51.31
N CYS A 11 -43.44 27.68 -51.08
CA CYS A 11 -44.45 27.18 -50.16
C CYS A 11 -45.09 25.88 -50.68
N SER A 12 -45.30 24.91 -49.78
CA SER A 12 -45.97 23.65 -50.14
C SER A 12 -47.43 23.80 -50.59
N LEU A 13 -48.01 24.99 -50.49
CA LEU A 13 -49.25 25.35 -51.20
C LEU A 13 -48.84 25.93 -52.55
N GLY A 14 -48.97 25.14 -53.61
CA GLY A 14 -48.51 25.50 -54.97
C GLY A 14 -49.09 26.80 -55.55
N ASP A 15 -50.10 27.38 -54.92
CA ASP A 15 -50.73 28.64 -55.31
C ASP A 15 -50.12 29.85 -54.57
N CYS A 16 -49.11 29.65 -53.69
CA CYS A 16 -48.51 30.68 -52.86
C CYS A 16 -47.03 30.90 -53.21
N THR A 17 -46.74 32.06 -53.80
CA THR A 17 -45.40 32.46 -54.29
C THR A 17 -44.52 33.11 -53.22
N MET A 18 -44.94 33.10 -51.95
CA MET A 18 -44.18 33.68 -50.85
C MET A 18 -43.00 32.76 -50.45
N PRO A 19 -41.79 33.30 -50.29
CA PRO A 19 -40.62 32.52 -49.92
C PRO A 19 -40.74 31.96 -48.49
N VAL A 20 -40.32 30.71 -48.29
CA VAL A 20 -40.40 30.05 -46.97
C VAL A 20 -39.09 30.20 -46.22
N LEU A 21 -39.17 30.50 -44.92
CA LEU A 21 -38.00 30.48 -44.05
C LEU A 21 -37.37 29.08 -43.99
N PRO A 22 -36.03 28.97 -43.87
CA PRO A 22 -35.35 27.68 -43.76
C PRO A 22 -35.97 26.83 -42.65
N LYS A 23 -36.21 25.54 -42.93
CA LYS A 23 -36.83 24.54 -42.04
C LYS A 23 -38.34 24.70 -41.76
N ARG A 24 -39.05 25.64 -42.39
CA ARG A 24 -40.51 25.67 -42.36
C ARG A 24 -41.08 25.09 -43.65
N LYS A 25 -42.25 24.44 -43.54
CA LYS A 25 -42.99 23.87 -44.68
C LYS A 25 -43.99 24.86 -45.31
N TYR A 26 -44.41 25.87 -44.54
CA TYR A 26 -45.39 26.87 -44.96
C TYR A 26 -44.83 28.28 -44.71
N CYS A 27 -45.11 29.22 -45.62
CA CYS A 27 -44.63 30.60 -45.55
C CYS A 27 -45.32 31.41 -44.42
N SER A 28 -46.54 31.04 -44.03
CA SER A 28 -47.28 31.67 -42.94
C SER A 28 -48.15 30.66 -42.18
N ASP A 29 -48.55 31.04 -40.96
CA ASP A 29 -49.51 30.26 -40.16
C ASP A 29 -50.89 30.16 -40.83
N GLU A 30 -51.24 31.16 -41.64
CA GLU A 30 -52.47 31.17 -42.42
C GLU A 30 -52.42 30.13 -43.55
N CYS A 31 -51.28 30.00 -44.24
CA CYS A 31 -51.04 28.91 -45.18
C CYS A 31 -51.11 27.53 -44.50
N ARG A 32 -50.53 27.38 -43.31
CA ARG A 32 -50.64 26.13 -42.53
C ARG A 32 -52.11 25.80 -42.22
N LYS A 33 -52.90 26.78 -41.77
CA LYS A 33 -54.34 26.62 -41.48
C LYS A 33 -55.15 26.29 -42.74
N ASN A 34 -54.84 26.92 -43.88
CA ASN A 34 -55.50 26.64 -45.15
C ASN A 34 -55.18 25.26 -45.71
N SER A 35 -53.94 24.78 -45.57
CA SER A 35 -53.59 23.39 -45.91
C SER A 35 -54.32 22.38 -45.02
N ALA A 36 -54.44 22.66 -43.71
CA ALA A 36 -55.19 21.81 -42.79
C ALA A 36 -56.68 21.78 -43.14
N ARG A 37 -57.28 22.95 -43.45
CA ARG A 37 -58.68 23.05 -43.92
C ARG A 37 -58.90 22.33 -45.26
N ARG A 38 -57.97 22.43 -46.22
CA ARG A 38 -58.05 21.69 -47.50
C ARG A 38 -58.02 20.17 -47.30
N ARG A 39 -57.19 19.66 -46.38
CA ARG A 39 -57.17 18.21 -46.04
C ARG A 39 -58.46 17.75 -45.38
N TYR A 40 -59.00 18.57 -44.47
CA TYR A 40 -60.29 18.29 -43.83
C TYR A 40 -61.45 18.28 -44.84
N ARG A 41 -61.47 19.24 -45.77
CA ARG A 41 -62.49 19.31 -46.86
C ARG A 41 -62.38 18.18 -47.87
N LYS A 42 -61.18 17.62 -48.09
CA LYS A 42 -60.93 16.47 -48.97
C LYS A 42 -61.24 15.11 -48.33
N GLY A 43 -61.73 15.06 -47.09
CA GLY A 43 -62.07 13.80 -46.44
C GLY A 43 -60.87 12.90 -46.13
N GLU A 44 -59.64 13.41 -46.21
CA GLU A 44 -58.41 12.68 -45.84
C GLU A 44 -58.19 12.70 -44.32
N SER A 45 -59.19 12.29 -43.55
CA SER A 45 -58.99 11.86 -42.16
C SER A 45 -58.61 10.38 -42.23
N LYS A 46 -57.31 10.07 -42.26
CA LYS A 46 -56.83 8.69 -42.06
C LYS A 46 -57.39 8.17 -40.74
N THR A 47 -58.33 7.24 -40.80
CA THR A 47 -58.66 6.34 -39.69
C THR A 47 -57.37 5.60 -39.31
N LEU A 48 -56.76 6.01 -38.20
CA LEU A 48 -55.63 5.30 -37.60
C LEU A 48 -56.16 3.96 -37.07
N HIS A 49 -55.77 2.87 -37.75
CA HIS A 49 -55.91 1.53 -37.21
C HIS A 49 -55.04 1.46 -35.95
N ASP A 50 -55.66 1.23 -34.79
CA ASP A 50 -54.93 1.12 -33.53
C ASP A 50 -54.32 -0.29 -33.48
N PRO A 51 -52.98 -0.43 -33.51
CA PRO A 51 -52.35 -1.73 -33.64
C PRO A 51 -52.69 -2.62 -32.44
N THR A 52 -52.90 -3.91 -32.71
CA THR A 52 -53.28 -4.88 -31.68
C THR A 52 -52.16 -5.03 -30.65
N VAL A 53 -52.50 -5.55 -29.46
CA VAL A 53 -51.51 -5.76 -28.38
C VAL A 53 -50.39 -6.71 -28.85
N GLU A 54 -50.71 -7.71 -29.67
CA GLU A 54 -49.73 -8.64 -30.23
C GLU A 54 -48.76 -7.95 -31.19
N GLU A 55 -49.24 -7.09 -32.09
CA GLU A 55 -48.38 -6.31 -33.01
C GLU A 55 -47.46 -5.34 -32.25
N ARG A 56 -47.94 -4.78 -31.13
CA ARG A 56 -47.11 -3.92 -30.26
C ARG A 56 -46.02 -4.71 -29.55
N VAL A 57 -46.32 -5.94 -29.08
CA VAL A 57 -45.35 -6.82 -28.43
C VAL A 57 -44.29 -7.31 -29.40
N GLU A 58 -44.68 -7.69 -30.62
CA GLU A 58 -43.73 -8.15 -31.66
C GLU A 58 -42.77 -7.03 -32.07
N LYS A 59 -43.30 -5.82 -32.33
CA LYS A 59 -42.49 -4.65 -32.69
C LYS A 59 -41.53 -4.23 -31.57
N GLU A 60 -41.95 -4.34 -30.31
CA GLU A 60 -41.07 -4.09 -29.17
C GLU A 60 -40.00 -5.19 -29.02
N GLY A 61 -40.34 -6.45 -29.28
CA GLY A 61 -39.39 -7.56 -29.31
C GLY A 61 -38.31 -7.38 -30.39
N GLU A 62 -38.69 -6.99 -31.60
CA GLU A 62 -37.75 -6.65 -32.67
C GLU A 62 -36.85 -5.48 -32.29
N ARG A 63 -37.41 -4.43 -31.69
CA ARG A 63 -36.65 -3.26 -31.22
C ARG A 63 -35.61 -3.65 -30.16
N LEU A 64 -35.99 -4.49 -29.19
CA LEU A 64 -35.07 -4.98 -28.16
C LEU A 64 -33.94 -5.82 -28.77
N ARG A 65 -34.26 -6.72 -29.69
CA ARG A 65 -33.28 -7.56 -30.39
C ARG A 65 -32.29 -6.72 -31.21
N GLN A 66 -32.78 -5.69 -31.90
CA GLN A 66 -31.91 -4.75 -32.64
C GLN A 66 -30.99 -3.95 -31.70
N ASN A 67 -31.49 -3.52 -30.55
CA ASN A 67 -30.69 -2.79 -29.57
C ASN A 67 -29.60 -3.67 -28.94
N GLU A 68 -29.91 -4.92 -28.64
CA GLU A 68 -28.95 -5.89 -28.12
C GLU A 68 -27.86 -6.21 -29.16
N LEU A 69 -28.25 -6.48 -30.41
CA LEU A 69 -27.31 -6.71 -31.50
C LEU A 69 -26.36 -5.51 -31.69
N LYS A 70 -26.89 -4.28 -31.63
CA LYS A 70 -26.08 -3.05 -31.73
C LYS A 70 -25.09 -2.91 -30.57
N ARG A 71 -25.49 -3.26 -29.35
CA ARG A 71 -24.60 -3.25 -28.17
C ARG A 71 -23.49 -4.29 -28.33
N THR A 72 -23.83 -5.51 -28.70
CA THR A 72 -22.87 -6.60 -28.93
C THR A 72 -21.87 -6.25 -30.02
N LEU A 73 -22.31 -5.70 -31.15
CA LEU A 73 -21.42 -5.24 -32.22
C LEU A 73 -20.48 -4.13 -31.76
N THR A 74 -20.96 -3.16 -30.98
CA THR A 74 -20.13 -2.08 -30.43
C THR A 74 -19.08 -2.64 -29.47
N GLN A 75 -19.44 -3.63 -28.65
CA GLN A 75 -18.53 -4.26 -27.71
C GLN A 75 -17.48 -5.13 -28.41
N LEU A 76 -17.87 -5.89 -29.43
CA LEU A 76 -16.95 -6.64 -30.28
C LEU A 76 -15.98 -5.72 -31.01
N GLY A 77 -16.46 -4.59 -31.56
CA GLY A 77 -15.60 -3.58 -32.20
C GLY A 77 -14.58 -2.97 -31.24
N ARG A 78 -14.99 -2.64 -30.01
CA ARG A 78 -14.07 -2.16 -28.96
C ARG A 78 -13.03 -3.21 -28.57
N ASN A 79 -13.43 -4.47 -28.46
CA ASN A 79 -12.52 -5.56 -28.12
C ASN A 79 -11.54 -5.86 -29.26
N ALA A 80 -11.99 -5.77 -30.51
CA ALA A 80 -11.12 -5.91 -31.68
C ALA A 80 -10.08 -4.79 -31.74
N ALA A 81 -10.49 -3.53 -31.56
CA ALA A 81 -9.59 -2.38 -31.52
C ALA A 81 -8.56 -2.49 -30.38
N LYS A 82 -8.98 -2.93 -29.19
CA LYS A 82 -8.06 -3.20 -28.07
C LYS A 82 -7.08 -4.32 -28.40
N ARG A 83 -7.57 -5.41 -29.00
CA ARG A 83 -6.72 -6.54 -29.39
C ARG A 83 -5.67 -6.11 -30.42
N GLU A 84 -6.05 -5.28 -31.38
CA GLU A 84 -5.13 -4.72 -32.37
C GLU A 84 -4.05 -3.86 -31.69
N GLN A 85 -4.43 -2.96 -30.76
CA GLN A 85 -3.48 -2.19 -29.95
C GLN A 85 -2.54 -3.09 -29.12
N TYR A 86 -3.04 -4.18 -28.54
CA TYR A 86 -2.20 -5.14 -27.82
C TYR A 86 -1.23 -5.87 -28.74
N VAL A 87 -1.69 -6.29 -29.92
CA VAL A 87 -0.84 -6.97 -30.90
C VAL A 87 0.25 -6.02 -31.41
N ASP A 88 -0.07 -4.75 -31.67
CA ASP A 88 0.91 -3.75 -32.09
C ASP A 88 1.91 -3.42 -30.99
N ALA A 89 1.46 -3.28 -29.73
CA ALA A 89 2.34 -3.10 -28.60
C ALA A 89 3.30 -4.29 -28.41
N ILE A 90 2.79 -5.52 -28.53
CA ILE A 90 3.64 -6.73 -28.47
C ILE A 90 4.63 -6.74 -29.63
N LYS A 91 4.19 -6.43 -30.86
CA LYS A 91 5.09 -6.36 -32.02
C LYS A 91 6.19 -5.32 -31.83
N SER A 92 5.88 -4.15 -31.26
CA SER A 92 6.90 -3.12 -30.97
C SER A 92 7.92 -3.53 -29.91
N VAL A 93 7.57 -4.48 -29.03
CA VAL A 93 8.49 -5.07 -28.05
C VAL A 93 9.28 -6.23 -28.65
N LEU A 94 8.74 -6.89 -29.68
CA LEU A 94 9.40 -7.96 -30.44
C LEU A 94 10.29 -7.44 -31.57
N ASP A 95 10.35 -6.12 -31.81
CA ASP A 95 11.41 -5.52 -32.62
C ASP A 95 12.78 -5.93 -32.04
N PRO A 96 13.84 -6.04 -32.87
CA PRO A 96 15.12 -6.57 -32.42
C PRO A 96 15.64 -5.77 -31.21
N PHE A 97 15.47 -6.33 -30.02
CA PHE A 97 16.00 -5.74 -28.80
C PHE A 97 17.52 -5.90 -28.83
N GLU A 98 18.24 -4.78 -28.75
CA GLU A 98 19.66 -4.80 -28.50
C GLU A 98 19.89 -5.34 -27.08
N PRO A 99 20.56 -6.50 -26.91
CA PRO A 99 20.88 -7.01 -25.60
C PRO A 99 21.62 -5.94 -24.80
N SER A 100 21.24 -5.76 -23.53
CA SER A 100 21.97 -4.87 -22.64
C SER A 100 23.46 -5.18 -22.67
N GLU A 101 24.29 -4.15 -22.73
CA GLU A 101 25.73 -4.32 -22.65
C GLU A 101 26.09 -5.10 -21.38
N VAL A 102 27.04 -6.02 -21.50
CA VAL A 102 27.51 -6.81 -20.36
C VAL A 102 28.12 -5.85 -19.36
N PHE A 103 27.50 -5.74 -18.18
CA PHE A 103 28.07 -5.00 -17.06
C PHE A 103 29.37 -5.71 -16.63
N PRO A 104 30.55 -5.11 -16.83
CA PRO A 104 31.79 -5.74 -16.42
C PRO A 104 31.81 -5.78 -14.89
N LEU A 105 31.74 -6.98 -14.32
CA LEU A 105 31.92 -7.14 -12.89
C LEU A 105 33.33 -6.66 -12.54
N PRO A 106 33.49 -5.75 -11.57
CA PRO A 106 34.82 -5.33 -11.15
C PRO A 106 35.62 -6.55 -10.67
N PRO A 107 36.95 -6.58 -10.90
CA PRO A 107 37.79 -7.64 -10.37
C PRO A 107 37.64 -7.68 -8.85
N PHE A 108 37.62 -8.89 -8.28
CA PHE A 108 37.70 -9.08 -6.84
C PHE A 108 38.99 -8.42 -6.33
N SER A 109 38.87 -7.54 -5.33
CA SER A 109 40.02 -7.10 -4.54
C SER A 109 40.15 -8.00 -3.32
N ASP A 110 41.37 -8.41 -3.00
CA ASP A 110 41.70 -9.12 -1.77
C ASP A 110 41.75 -8.18 -0.55
N ASP A 111 41.66 -6.85 -0.77
CA ASP A 111 41.65 -5.88 0.32
C ASP A 111 40.38 -6.01 1.16
N PRO A 112 40.50 -6.12 2.50
CA PRO A 112 39.34 -6.17 3.38
C PRO A 112 38.45 -4.95 3.17
N THR A 113 37.25 -5.15 2.66
CA THR A 113 36.28 -4.06 2.51
C THR A 113 35.66 -3.76 3.87
N GLU A 114 35.76 -2.52 4.35
CA GLU A 114 35.03 -2.10 5.54
C GLU A 114 33.53 -2.10 5.27
N VAL A 115 32.76 -2.75 6.13
CA VAL A 115 31.30 -2.79 6.04
C VAL A 115 30.68 -2.51 7.39
N ASP A 116 29.52 -1.87 7.36
CA ASP A 116 28.69 -1.67 8.54
C ASP A 116 27.56 -2.68 8.56
N TRP A 117 27.25 -3.20 9.74
CA TRP A 117 26.15 -4.14 9.92
C TRP A 117 25.00 -3.51 10.68
N ALA A 118 23.77 -3.88 10.30
CA ALA A 118 22.57 -3.55 11.04
C ALA A 118 21.78 -4.82 11.32
N VAL A 119 21.38 -5.03 12.58
CA VAL A 119 20.55 -6.16 13.00
C VAL A 119 19.30 -5.62 13.66
N CYS A 120 18.20 -5.63 12.92
CA CYS A 120 16.91 -5.15 13.40
C CYS A 120 16.24 -6.20 14.30
N LEU A 121 15.80 -5.78 15.48
CA LEU A 121 15.09 -6.61 16.45
C LEU A 121 13.71 -6.01 16.71
N SER A 122 12.65 -6.82 16.67
CA SER A 122 11.30 -6.41 17.03
C SER A 122 10.46 -7.63 17.35
N ASP A 123 9.30 -7.43 17.99
CA ASP A 123 8.25 -8.45 18.11
C ASP A 123 8.74 -9.74 18.76
N TRP A 124 9.54 -9.64 19.83
CA TRP A 124 9.99 -10.80 20.59
C TRP A 124 8.85 -11.38 21.43
N HIS A 125 7.90 -10.54 21.84
CA HIS A 125 6.71 -10.94 22.61
C HIS A 125 7.07 -11.84 23.80
N VAL A 126 8.09 -11.44 24.57
CA VAL A 126 8.58 -12.21 25.73
C VAL A 126 7.42 -12.40 26.70
N GLY A 127 7.13 -13.67 27.01
CA GLY A 127 6.04 -14.06 27.90
C GLY A 127 4.73 -14.38 27.20
N GLN A 128 4.66 -14.28 25.87
CA GLN A 128 3.56 -14.85 25.09
C GLN A 128 3.53 -16.37 25.27
N TYR A 129 2.34 -16.89 25.50
CA TYR A 129 2.02 -18.31 25.49
C TYR A 129 1.13 -18.63 24.29
N THR A 130 1.63 -19.47 23.39
CA THR A 130 0.86 -20.00 22.26
C THR A 130 1.12 -21.49 22.19
N ALA A 131 0.13 -22.28 22.61
CA ALA A 131 0.24 -23.73 22.60
C ALA A 131 0.23 -24.26 21.15
N ILE A 132 1.00 -25.31 20.88
CA ILE A 132 1.18 -25.86 19.53
C ILE A 132 -0.15 -26.30 18.88
N GLU A 133 -1.14 -26.68 19.68
CA GLU A 133 -2.47 -27.07 19.23
C GLU A 133 -3.28 -25.89 18.69
N THR A 134 -3.01 -24.67 19.16
CA THR A 134 -3.71 -23.46 18.68
C THR A 134 -3.34 -23.10 17.24
N THR A 135 -2.24 -23.63 16.75
CA THR A 135 -1.70 -23.38 15.41
C THR A 135 -1.66 -24.64 14.54
N ASP A 136 -2.36 -25.71 14.96
CA ASP A 136 -2.40 -27.00 14.27
C ASP A 136 -0.99 -27.57 13.96
N GLY A 137 -0.07 -27.42 14.91
CA GLY A 137 1.30 -27.94 14.76
C GLY A 137 2.29 -26.99 14.08
N MET A 138 1.90 -25.78 13.70
CA MET A 138 2.77 -24.87 12.94
C MET A 138 3.72 -24.05 13.81
N TYR A 139 3.29 -23.63 15.00
CA TYR A 139 4.00 -22.67 15.83
C TYR A 139 3.64 -22.81 17.31
N GLU A 140 4.66 -22.86 18.15
CA GLU A 140 4.54 -22.77 19.60
C GLU A 140 5.35 -21.57 20.08
N GLN A 141 4.82 -20.82 21.05
CA GLN A 141 5.55 -19.74 21.72
C GLN A 141 5.49 -19.92 23.23
N THR A 142 6.68 -19.84 23.82
CA THR A 142 6.93 -19.77 25.26
C THR A 142 8.19 -18.94 25.48
N VAL A 143 8.46 -18.56 26.72
CA VAL A 143 9.73 -17.93 27.13
C VAL A 143 10.92 -18.83 26.78
N ALA A 144 10.78 -20.15 26.94
CA ALA A 144 11.83 -21.09 26.55
C ALA A 144 12.08 -21.08 25.03
N VAL A 145 11.02 -21.03 24.23
CA VAL A 145 11.13 -20.89 22.77
C VAL A 145 11.77 -19.55 22.39
N THR A 146 11.42 -18.47 23.08
CA THR A 146 12.02 -17.14 22.85
C THR A 146 13.53 -17.16 23.07
N ARG A 147 14.00 -17.78 24.16
CA ARG A 147 15.44 -17.98 24.42
C ARG A 147 16.13 -18.76 23.29
N LEU A 148 15.51 -19.86 22.84
CA LEU A 148 16.03 -20.67 21.74
C LEU A 148 16.08 -19.88 20.42
N GLN A 149 15.12 -18.98 20.17
CA GLN A 149 15.12 -18.11 18.99
C GLN A 149 16.28 -17.10 19.04
N VAL A 150 16.58 -16.52 20.21
CA VAL A 150 17.75 -15.64 20.41
C VAL A 150 19.06 -16.40 20.14
N ASP A 151 19.20 -17.62 20.66
CA ASP A 151 20.38 -18.46 20.42
C ASP A 151 20.55 -18.82 18.94
N LYS A 152 19.43 -19.13 18.26
CA LYS A 152 19.42 -19.40 16.81
C LYS A 152 19.83 -18.16 16.02
N LEU A 153 19.36 -16.97 16.41
CA LEU A 153 19.75 -15.71 15.77
C LEU A 153 21.24 -15.43 15.95
N LEU A 154 21.78 -15.59 17.15
CA LEU A 154 23.22 -15.44 17.41
C LEU A 154 24.06 -16.43 16.61
N SER A 155 23.60 -17.68 16.50
CA SER A 155 24.24 -18.71 15.67
C SER A 155 24.25 -18.29 14.20
N ALA A 156 23.12 -17.81 13.68
CA ALA A 156 23.01 -17.33 12.30
C ALA A 156 23.93 -16.13 12.03
N LEU A 157 23.99 -15.15 12.94
CA LEU A 157 24.91 -14.01 12.81
C LEU A 157 26.38 -14.45 12.79
N THR A 158 26.72 -15.45 13.61
CA THR A 158 28.07 -16.02 13.63
C THR A 158 28.42 -16.69 12.29
N TYR A 159 27.49 -17.46 11.71
CA TYR A 159 27.69 -18.05 10.38
C TYR A 159 27.82 -16.96 9.31
N ILE A 160 26.96 -15.95 9.30
CA ILE A 160 27.05 -14.83 8.34
C ILE A 160 28.39 -14.11 8.47
N PHE A 161 28.90 -13.96 9.70
CA PHE A 161 30.19 -13.31 9.94
C PHE A 161 31.33 -14.12 9.35
N HIS A 162 31.32 -15.44 9.57
CA HIS A 162 32.31 -16.33 8.98
C HIS A 162 32.22 -16.42 7.46
N GLU A 163 31.03 -16.34 6.86
CA GLU A 163 30.87 -16.32 5.39
C GLU A 163 31.24 -14.95 4.79
N SER A 164 31.33 -13.89 5.60
CA SER A 164 31.73 -12.55 5.16
C SER A 164 33.24 -12.36 4.98
N GLN A 165 33.98 -13.44 4.63
CA GLN A 165 35.44 -13.40 4.41
C GLN A 165 35.84 -12.24 3.48
N GLY A 166 36.90 -11.51 3.84
CA GLY A 166 37.32 -10.31 3.12
C GLY A 166 36.52 -9.05 3.45
N LYS A 167 35.60 -9.09 4.43
CA LYS A 167 34.95 -7.89 4.98
C LYS A 167 35.36 -7.67 6.42
N ARG A 168 35.59 -6.41 6.78
CA ARG A 168 35.85 -6.00 8.17
C ARG A 168 34.64 -5.25 8.72
N VAL A 169 33.95 -5.88 9.67
CA VAL A 169 32.81 -5.28 10.36
C VAL A 169 33.32 -4.50 11.57
N ARG A 170 33.38 -3.17 11.48
CA ARG A 170 33.84 -2.30 12.59
C ARG A 170 32.69 -1.78 13.43
N ARG A 171 31.53 -1.58 12.82
CA ARG A 171 30.37 -0.97 13.46
C ARG A 171 29.14 -1.83 13.29
N LEU A 172 28.39 -1.98 14.37
CA LEU A 172 27.12 -2.70 14.41
C LEU A 172 26.03 -1.76 14.93
N TRP A 173 24.93 -1.68 14.20
CA TRP A 173 23.74 -0.99 14.64
C TRP A 173 22.62 -1.99 14.95
N ILE A 174 21.99 -1.84 16.11
CA ILE A 174 20.91 -2.70 16.60
C ILE A 174 19.69 -1.81 16.87
N PRO A 175 18.85 -1.53 15.84
CA PRO A 175 17.56 -0.92 16.07
C PRO A 175 16.59 -1.93 16.66
N ILE A 176 16.11 -1.63 17.87
CA ILE A 176 15.08 -2.36 18.60
C ILE A 176 13.75 -1.62 18.40
N LEU A 177 12.88 -2.18 17.55
CA LEU A 177 11.65 -1.51 17.08
C LEU A 177 10.43 -1.75 17.98
N GLY A 178 10.62 -2.23 19.21
CA GLY A 178 9.54 -2.47 20.16
C GLY A 178 8.87 -3.84 20.04
N ASP A 179 7.79 -4.00 20.79
CA ASP A 179 7.08 -5.26 21.06
C ASP A 179 8.03 -6.33 21.63
N ILE A 180 8.80 -5.94 22.65
CA ILE A 180 9.74 -6.83 23.32
C ILE A 180 9.03 -7.70 24.35
N VAL A 181 8.08 -7.12 25.09
CA VAL A 181 7.21 -7.88 25.99
C VAL A 181 5.86 -8.12 25.34
N GLU A 182 5.18 -9.21 25.71
CA GLU A 182 3.79 -9.42 25.29
C GLU A 182 2.86 -8.37 25.93
N GLY A 183 3.11 -8.02 27.20
CA GLY A 183 2.25 -7.13 27.97
C GLY A 183 0.92 -7.79 28.38
N ASP A 184 0.13 -7.10 29.20
CA ASP A 184 -1.16 -7.59 29.71
C ASP A 184 -2.30 -6.55 29.59
N SER A 185 -1.98 -5.37 29.05
CA SER A 185 -2.83 -4.18 29.08
C SER A 185 -3.60 -3.97 27.78
N MET A 186 -3.20 -4.58 26.65
CA MET A 186 -3.72 -4.20 25.33
C MET A 186 -5.12 -4.75 25.07
N ARG A 187 -5.37 -6.03 25.39
CA ARG A 187 -6.66 -6.67 25.14
C ARG A 187 -7.05 -7.58 26.31
N PRO A 188 -8.32 -7.57 26.76
CA PRO A 188 -8.76 -8.43 27.88
C PRO A 188 -8.52 -9.94 27.68
N ALA A 189 -8.52 -10.42 26.44
CA ALA A 189 -8.28 -11.83 26.13
C ALA A 189 -6.81 -12.25 26.29
N GLN A 190 -5.88 -11.29 26.20
CA GLN A 190 -4.43 -11.50 26.21
C GLN A 190 -3.95 -12.14 27.51
N LEU A 191 -4.65 -11.89 28.63
CA LEU A 191 -4.36 -12.54 29.92
C LEU A 191 -4.37 -14.07 29.88
N ARG A 192 -5.04 -14.69 28.89
CA ARG A 192 -5.07 -16.16 28.71
C ARG A 192 -3.88 -16.68 27.90
N GLU A 193 -3.14 -15.80 27.26
CA GLU A 193 -2.04 -16.05 26.33
C GLU A 193 -0.72 -15.52 26.92
N ILE A 194 -0.64 -15.39 28.25
CA ILE A 194 0.54 -14.93 28.98
C ILE A 194 1.08 -16.06 29.85
N GLU A 195 2.35 -16.42 29.64
CA GLU A 195 3.06 -17.45 30.41
C GLU A 195 3.54 -16.90 31.77
N ILE A 196 4.06 -15.68 31.77
CA ILE A 196 4.66 -15.04 32.95
C ILE A 196 4.17 -13.59 33.11
N PRO A 197 4.02 -13.07 34.35
CA PRO A 197 3.58 -11.68 34.58
C PRO A 197 4.48 -10.66 33.88
N VAL A 198 3.93 -9.54 33.43
CA VAL A 198 4.63 -8.53 32.62
C VAL A 198 5.93 -8.02 33.26
N VAL A 199 5.96 -7.85 34.58
CA VAL A 199 7.20 -7.46 35.29
C VAL A 199 8.33 -8.48 35.08
N LYS A 200 8.01 -9.77 35.05
CA LYS A 200 8.99 -10.82 34.72
C LYS A 200 9.36 -10.80 33.24
N GLN A 201 8.40 -10.52 32.35
CA GLN A 201 8.66 -10.35 30.92
C GLN A 201 9.68 -9.24 30.68
N THR A 202 9.54 -8.10 31.36
CA THR A 202 10.44 -6.95 31.25
C THR A 202 11.86 -7.30 31.69
N VAL A 203 12.01 -7.97 32.83
CA VAL A 203 13.33 -8.39 33.33
C VAL A 203 13.97 -9.42 32.39
N GLU A 204 13.19 -10.38 31.92
CA GLU A 204 13.66 -11.40 30.98
C GLU A 204 14.06 -10.79 29.63
N GLY A 205 13.23 -9.89 29.07
CA GLY A 205 13.53 -9.19 27.82
C GLY A 205 14.79 -8.34 27.93
N ALA A 206 14.97 -7.62 29.05
CA ALA A 206 16.20 -6.88 29.31
C ALA A 206 17.44 -7.80 29.39
N ASP A 207 17.35 -8.94 30.09
CA ASP A 207 18.48 -9.87 30.18
C ASP A 207 18.80 -10.52 28.84
N LEU A 208 17.78 -10.92 28.06
CA LEU A 208 17.98 -11.52 26.73
C LEU A 208 18.57 -10.52 25.73
N LEU A 209 18.11 -9.27 25.74
CA LEU A 209 18.72 -8.22 24.91
C LEU A 209 20.15 -7.93 25.35
N ALA A 210 20.42 -7.86 26.66
CA ALA A 210 21.77 -7.68 27.16
C ALA A 210 22.68 -8.88 26.82
N TYR A 211 22.15 -10.10 26.90
CA TYR A 211 22.83 -11.32 26.47
C TYR A 211 23.17 -11.29 24.98
N PHE A 212 22.20 -10.90 24.14
CA PHE A 212 22.40 -10.73 22.71
C PHE A 212 23.51 -9.69 22.43
N ILE A 213 23.39 -8.48 23.00
CA ILE A 213 24.36 -7.39 22.81
C ILE A 213 25.75 -7.79 23.27
N ARG A 214 25.89 -8.41 24.45
CA ARG A 214 27.18 -8.93 24.94
C ARG A 214 27.80 -9.94 23.98
N SER A 215 26.97 -10.82 23.41
CA SER A 215 27.41 -11.90 22.54
C SER A 215 27.89 -11.38 21.18
N VAL A 216 27.11 -10.50 20.52
CA VAL A 216 27.55 -9.88 19.26
C VAL A 216 28.74 -8.94 19.45
N SER A 217 28.90 -8.34 20.64
CA SER A 217 30.06 -7.51 20.97
C SER A 217 31.38 -8.29 21.09
N GLN A 218 31.33 -9.63 21.05
CA GLN A 218 32.53 -10.49 20.97
C GLN A 218 33.01 -10.72 19.54
N LEU A 219 32.28 -10.25 18.52
CA LEU A 219 32.69 -10.43 17.12
C LEU A 219 34.08 -9.79 16.89
N PRO A 220 35.05 -10.53 16.30
CA PRO A 220 36.40 -10.02 16.09
C PRO A 220 36.43 -8.75 15.24
N GLY A 221 37.13 -7.72 15.72
CA GLY A 221 37.31 -6.46 14.97
C GLY A 221 36.15 -5.48 15.08
N LEU A 222 35.11 -5.80 15.85
CA LEU A 222 34.03 -4.88 16.17
C LEU A 222 34.52 -3.82 17.18
N GLU A 223 34.31 -2.55 16.85
CA GLU A 223 34.82 -1.40 17.60
C GLU A 223 33.70 -0.58 18.21
N GLU A 224 32.56 -0.46 17.52
CA GLU A 224 31.42 0.35 17.95
C GLU A 224 30.10 -0.42 17.79
N VAL A 225 29.25 -0.35 18.82
CA VAL A 225 27.90 -0.90 18.82
C VAL A 225 26.93 0.22 19.17
N TYR A 226 25.99 0.48 18.27
CA TYR A 226 24.92 1.44 18.49
C TYR A 226 23.62 0.69 18.70
N VAL A 227 22.91 0.98 19.78
CA VAL A 227 21.60 0.41 20.08
C VAL A 227 20.61 1.56 20.13
N ASP A 228 19.56 1.49 19.32
CA ASP A 228 18.41 2.38 19.46
C ASP A 228 17.22 1.56 19.90
N ILE A 229 16.48 2.04 20.88
CA ILE A 229 15.26 1.38 21.33
C ILE A 229 14.08 2.35 21.28
N ILE A 230 12.99 1.90 20.69
CA ILE A 230 11.67 2.55 20.68
C ILE A 230 10.62 1.56 21.24
N GLY A 231 9.52 2.08 21.75
CA GLY A 231 8.41 1.26 22.24
C GLY A 231 7.41 0.87 21.15
N GLY A 232 6.92 -0.36 21.24
CA GLY A 232 5.83 -0.87 20.41
C GLY A 232 4.45 -0.70 21.04
N ASN A 233 3.43 -1.38 20.51
CA ASN A 233 2.09 -1.38 21.11
C ASN A 233 1.93 -2.37 22.27
N HIS A 234 2.59 -3.53 22.23
CA HIS A 234 2.58 -4.52 23.30
C HIS A 234 3.38 -4.07 24.53
N ASP A 235 4.35 -3.18 24.34
CA ASP A 235 5.13 -2.62 25.44
C ASP A 235 4.38 -1.58 26.28
N ARG A 236 3.19 -1.13 25.87
CA ARG A 236 2.48 -0.03 26.54
C ARG A 236 1.93 -0.46 27.90
N THR A 237 2.02 0.45 28.87
CA THR A 237 1.29 0.32 30.14
C THR A 237 -0.19 0.66 30.00
N THR A 238 -0.59 1.27 28.88
CA THR A 238 -1.95 1.73 28.59
C THR A 238 -2.56 1.04 27.35
N THR A 239 -3.90 0.99 27.30
CA THR A 239 -4.65 0.36 26.20
C THR A 239 -4.61 1.13 24.87
N LYS A 240 -4.33 2.44 24.91
CA LYS A 240 -4.36 3.32 23.73
C LYS A 240 -3.03 4.03 23.60
N PRO A 241 -2.57 4.32 22.36
CA PRO A 241 -1.43 5.21 22.19
C PRO A 241 -1.80 6.60 22.72
N GLY A 242 -0.87 7.22 23.44
CA GLY A 242 -0.95 8.65 23.73
C GLY A 242 -0.82 9.48 22.46
N ASN A 243 -1.31 10.70 22.52
CA ASN A 243 -1.24 11.69 21.47
C ASN A 243 0.00 12.58 21.64
N ALA A 244 1.08 12.25 20.93
CA ALA A 244 2.31 13.05 20.92
C ALA A 244 2.08 14.53 20.55
N GLY A 245 1.07 14.83 19.72
CA GLY A 245 0.70 16.20 19.34
C GLY A 245 0.07 17.02 20.47
N LEU A 246 -0.33 16.36 21.56
CA LEU A 246 -0.83 16.98 22.79
C LEU A 246 0.19 16.92 23.93
N GLY A 247 1.41 16.43 23.66
CA GLY A 247 2.45 16.25 24.68
C GLY A 247 2.22 15.03 25.59
N GLU A 248 1.37 14.09 25.19
CA GLU A 248 1.16 12.86 25.95
C GLU A 248 2.40 11.95 25.83
N THR A 249 2.97 11.58 26.98
CA THR A 249 4.25 10.84 27.10
C THR A 249 4.08 9.33 27.08
N ASP A 250 2.93 8.80 26.61
CA ASP A 250 2.64 7.36 26.63
C ASP A 250 3.59 6.53 25.73
N TYR A 251 4.46 7.19 24.95
CA TYR A 251 5.56 6.55 24.22
C TYR A 251 6.81 6.32 25.09
N VAL A 252 6.94 7.07 26.19
CA VAL A 252 7.92 6.87 27.26
C VAL A 252 7.39 5.90 28.32
N ASP A 253 6.07 5.88 28.55
CA ASP A 253 5.42 4.94 29.49
C ASP A 253 5.26 3.54 28.86
N THR A 254 6.39 2.93 28.51
CA THR A 254 6.47 1.61 27.91
C THR A 254 7.50 0.74 28.64
N TYR A 255 7.24 -0.56 28.69
CA TYR A 255 8.20 -1.53 29.21
C TYR A 255 9.48 -1.58 28.38
N ALA A 256 9.43 -1.30 27.06
CA ALA A 256 10.60 -1.15 26.22
C ALA A 256 11.49 0.03 26.67
N TRP A 257 10.90 1.17 27.03
CA TRP A 257 11.68 2.29 27.57
C TRP A 257 12.38 1.91 28.88
N LEU A 258 11.69 1.21 29.79
CA LEU A 258 12.30 0.70 31.02
C LEU A 258 13.43 -0.30 30.73
N ILE A 259 13.25 -1.21 29.77
CA ILE A 259 14.30 -2.11 29.27
C ILE A 259 15.49 -1.30 28.75
N GLY A 260 15.26 -0.24 27.98
CA GLY A 260 16.30 0.65 27.48
C GLY A 260 17.16 1.24 28.59
N GLU A 261 16.55 1.71 29.69
CA GLU A 261 17.28 2.20 30.86
C GLU A 261 18.04 1.09 31.60
N MET A 262 17.48 -0.12 31.68
CA MET A 262 18.19 -1.29 32.22
C MET A 262 19.43 -1.64 31.38
N LEU A 263 19.32 -1.56 30.05
CA LEU A 263 20.44 -1.78 29.14
C LEU A 263 21.51 -0.70 29.29
N LYS A 264 21.13 0.59 29.29
CA LYS A 264 22.07 1.70 29.56
C LYS A 264 22.87 1.47 30.84
N ARG A 265 22.19 1.05 31.91
CA ARG A 265 22.86 0.72 33.16
C ARG A 265 23.80 -0.47 33.02
N ALA A 266 23.36 -1.54 32.37
CA ALA A 266 24.14 -2.76 32.18
C ALA A 266 25.44 -2.53 31.38
N PHE A 267 25.43 -1.60 30.44
CA PHE A 267 26.57 -1.28 29.56
C PHE A 267 27.25 0.05 29.88
N SER A 268 26.94 0.67 31.01
CA SER A 268 27.50 1.97 31.44
C SER A 268 29.03 2.03 31.55
N ASN A 269 29.72 0.88 31.60
CA ASN A 269 31.18 0.79 31.69
C ASN A 269 31.82 0.27 30.37
N ASP A 270 31.06 0.07 29.29
CA ASP A 270 31.60 -0.33 27.99
C ASP A 270 31.46 0.83 26.99
N ASP A 271 32.53 1.61 26.84
CA ASP A 271 32.56 2.81 25.98
C ASP A 271 32.35 2.50 24.49
N ARG A 272 32.39 1.22 24.09
CA ARG A 272 32.11 0.79 22.72
C ARG A 272 30.61 0.73 22.43
N ILE A 273 29.77 0.73 23.46
CA ILE A 273 28.32 0.50 23.34
C ILE A 273 27.56 1.79 23.66
N GLU A 274 27.00 2.40 22.62
CA GLU A 274 26.11 3.56 22.74
C GLU A 274 24.65 3.08 22.73
N ILE A 275 23.90 3.37 23.79
CA ILE A 275 22.48 3.04 23.88
C ILE A 275 21.66 4.33 23.89
N ASN A 276 20.86 4.51 22.86
CA ASN A 276 19.91 5.60 22.73
C ASN A 276 18.49 5.08 22.97
N ASN A 277 17.89 5.55 24.07
CA ASN A 277 16.53 5.19 24.46
C ASN A 277 15.60 6.32 24.04
N HIS A 278 14.84 6.11 22.98
CA HIS A 278 14.04 7.15 22.36
C HIS A 278 12.77 7.41 23.19
N GLU A 279 12.46 8.69 23.38
CA GLU A 279 11.22 9.13 24.05
C GLU A 279 10.06 9.33 23.07
N SER A 280 10.33 9.17 21.77
CA SER A 280 9.36 9.24 20.67
C SER A 280 9.00 7.85 20.14
N PHE A 281 7.86 7.77 19.45
CA PHE A 281 7.38 6.53 18.79
C PHE A 281 8.22 6.10 17.56
N PHE A 282 9.12 6.96 17.13
CA PHE A 282 10.08 6.74 16.05
C PHE A 282 11.45 7.23 16.49
N GLY A 283 12.50 6.70 15.87
CA GLY A 283 13.85 7.17 16.05
C GLY A 283 14.50 7.52 14.72
N VAL A 284 15.59 8.28 14.79
CA VAL A 284 16.41 8.62 13.64
C VAL A 284 17.87 8.38 13.98
N ARG A 285 18.60 7.71 13.08
CA ARG A 285 20.07 7.54 13.20
C ARG A 285 20.75 7.72 11.86
N LYS A 286 21.92 8.36 11.86
CA LYS A 286 22.85 8.33 10.74
C LYS A 286 23.79 7.13 10.90
N PHE A 287 23.76 6.19 9.96
CA PHE A 287 24.58 4.98 10.00
C PHE A 287 24.84 4.46 8.58
N GLY A 288 26.06 3.96 8.30
CA GLY A 288 26.41 3.49 6.95
C GLY A 288 26.36 4.57 5.87
N GLY A 289 26.59 5.85 6.23
CA GLY A 289 26.46 6.98 5.31
C GLY A 289 25.03 7.40 4.99
N LEU A 290 24.02 6.68 5.50
CA LEU A 290 22.60 6.94 5.29
C LEU A 290 21.97 7.51 6.57
N ARG A 291 20.85 8.23 6.43
CA ARG A 291 19.96 8.58 7.53
C ARG A 291 18.78 7.61 7.53
N HIS A 292 18.57 6.93 8.64
CA HIS A 292 17.49 5.97 8.83
C HIS A 292 16.45 6.58 9.76
N ALA A 293 15.18 6.56 9.35
CA ALA A 293 14.04 6.73 10.23
C ALA A 293 13.41 5.36 10.47
N PHE A 294 13.09 5.06 11.72
CA PHE A 294 12.54 3.77 12.11
C PHE A 294 11.43 3.95 13.15
N GLU A 295 10.39 3.14 13.03
CA GLU A 295 9.26 3.08 13.97
C GLU A 295 8.78 1.63 14.10
N HIS A 296 8.00 1.32 15.13
CA HIS A 296 7.39 -0.01 15.29
C HIS A 296 6.38 -0.32 14.17
N GLY A 297 5.66 0.69 13.69
CA GLY A 297 4.65 0.56 12.62
C GLY A 297 3.21 0.69 13.12
N ALA A 298 2.97 0.85 14.43
CA ALA A 298 1.63 1.10 14.98
C ALA A 298 0.96 2.38 14.43
N SER A 299 1.74 3.31 13.89
CA SER A 299 1.21 4.53 13.27
C SER A 299 0.74 4.30 11.82
N ILE A 300 1.20 3.23 11.17
CA ILE A 300 0.90 2.89 9.77
C ILE A 300 -0.42 2.10 9.72
N ARG A 301 -1.52 2.81 9.46
CA ARG A 301 -2.84 2.18 9.41
C ARG A 301 -3.09 1.44 8.09
N GLY A 302 -3.36 0.14 8.17
CA GLY A 302 -3.90 -0.67 7.07
C GLY A 302 -5.42 -0.48 6.93
N GLY A 303 -5.87 0.60 6.30
CA GLY A 303 -7.29 0.82 6.00
C GLY A 303 -7.51 1.20 4.54
N GLY A 304 -8.59 0.70 3.93
CA GLY A 304 -9.22 1.14 2.65
C GLY A 304 -8.39 1.11 1.35
N GLY A 305 -7.06 1.17 1.43
CA GLY A 305 -6.13 1.26 0.30
C GLY A 305 -5.07 0.16 0.30
N SER A 306 -5.07 -0.78 1.25
CA SER A 306 -4.10 -1.89 1.26
C SER A 306 -4.17 -2.67 -0.06
N TYR A 307 -3.08 -2.67 -0.83
CA TYR A 307 -3.00 -3.42 -2.08
C TYR A 307 -2.61 -4.86 -1.74
N GLY A 308 -3.57 -5.79 -1.89
CA GLY A 308 -3.32 -7.22 -1.63
C GLY A 308 -2.96 -7.54 -0.18
N GLY A 309 -3.46 -6.78 0.79
CA GLY A 309 -3.15 -6.95 2.22
C GLY A 309 -1.87 -6.26 2.70
N ILE A 310 -1.09 -5.68 1.78
CA ILE A 310 0.08 -4.85 2.11
C ILE A 310 -0.39 -3.41 2.33
N PRO A 311 -0.02 -2.75 3.45
CA PRO A 311 -0.39 -1.36 3.71
C PRO A 311 0.45 -0.37 2.87
N PHE A 312 0.57 -0.61 1.56
CA PHE A 312 1.45 0.09 0.63
C PHE A 312 1.31 1.61 0.72
N TYR A 313 0.09 2.14 0.61
CA TYR A 313 -0.12 3.59 0.72
C TYR A 313 0.17 4.14 2.11
N GLY A 314 -0.06 3.36 3.16
CA GLY A 314 0.31 3.75 4.53
C GLY A 314 1.82 3.93 4.65
N ILE A 315 2.58 2.97 4.12
CA ILE A 315 4.05 3.00 4.10
C ILE A 315 4.55 4.20 3.26
N VAL A 316 4.03 4.39 2.05
CA VAL A 316 4.46 5.50 1.18
C VAL A 316 4.18 6.86 1.81
N ASN A 317 2.99 7.05 2.39
CA ASN A 317 2.63 8.30 3.06
C ASN A 317 3.49 8.54 4.31
N ALA A 318 3.78 7.49 5.08
CA ALA A 318 4.67 7.58 6.24
C ALA A 318 6.10 7.96 5.82
N ALA A 319 6.62 7.31 4.77
CA ALA A 319 7.95 7.61 4.22
C ALA A 319 8.09 9.07 3.79
N GLN A 320 7.12 9.60 3.03
CA GLN A 320 7.10 11.02 2.63
C GLN A 320 7.06 11.97 3.83
N LYS A 321 6.29 11.62 4.86
CA LYS A 321 6.23 12.40 6.10
C LYS A 321 7.58 12.42 6.80
N TYR A 322 8.25 11.28 6.94
CA TYR A 322 9.59 11.22 7.55
C TYR A 322 10.62 11.97 6.71
N GLU A 323 10.58 11.85 5.39
CA GLU A 323 11.46 12.61 4.48
C GLU A 323 11.33 14.11 4.75
N SER A 324 10.10 14.64 4.81
CA SER A 324 9.85 16.06 5.10
C SER A 324 10.30 16.51 6.51
N MET A 325 10.46 15.58 7.45
CA MET A 325 10.94 15.87 8.81
C MET A 325 12.48 15.81 8.92
N LEU A 326 13.15 15.19 7.94
CA LEU A 326 14.59 14.97 7.92
C LEU A 326 15.36 15.97 7.06
N GLU A 327 14.66 16.78 6.25
CA GLU A 327 15.20 17.93 5.51
C GLU A 327 15.55 19.11 6.43
#